data_AF-A0AB73LLW6-F1
#
_entry.id   AF-A0AB73LLW6-F1
#
_cell.length_a   1.000
_cell.length_b   1.000
_cell.length_c   1.000
_cell.angle_alpha   90.00
_cell.angle_beta   90.00
_cell.angle_gamma   90.00
#
_symmetry.space_group_name_H-M   'P 1'
#
loop_
_entity.id
_entity.type
_entity.pdbx_description
1 polymer ?
#
loop_
_entity_poly.entity_id
_entity_poly.type
_entity_poly.pdbx_seq_one_letter_code
_entity_poly.pdbx_strand_id
1 'polypeptide(L)'
;MIPHSASEHTPARQANYSAPSPARQSSPTPVTADAPSTDTPSQDQLQRYLSVLGEYIRQAREHAQTLHDSYTNEVYELWHEHITYSAAADEASIASGTLSAAELEELTRKWVRLMREGRDMLRHETTIAADRAIVQDGFPLN
;
A
#
# COMPACT_ATOMS: atom_id res chain seq x y z
N MET A 1 -4.06 24.27 73.00
CA MET A 1 -2.96 24.98 73.67
C MET A 1 -1.78 25.01 72.72
N ILE A 2 -1.38 26.19 72.26
CA ILE A 2 -0.11 26.48 71.56
C ILE A 2 0.80 27.05 72.68
N PRO A 3 2.13 26.73 72.82
CA PRO A 3 3.13 27.48 72.06
C PRO A 3 4.58 26.93 71.84
N HIS A 4 5.20 27.48 70.77
CA HIS A 4 6.59 28.03 70.68
C HIS A 4 7.77 27.04 70.56
N SER A 5 8.87 27.29 69.81
CA SER A 5 9.37 28.45 69.06
C SER A 5 10.57 27.97 68.19
N ALA A 6 10.70 28.40 66.93
CA ALA A 6 11.61 29.44 66.42
C ALA A 6 13.09 29.00 66.30
N SER A 7 13.63 28.94 65.07
CA SER A 7 14.61 29.93 64.51
C SER A 7 15.98 29.24 64.39
N GLU A 8 16.86 29.38 63.39
CA GLU A 8 17.08 30.30 62.27
C GLU A 8 18.15 29.66 61.37
N HIS A 9 18.12 29.88 60.05
CA HIS A 9 19.22 30.42 59.21
C HIS A 9 19.02 30.10 57.72
N THR A 10 18.59 31.11 56.97
CA THR A 10 18.94 31.33 55.55
C THR A 10 20.06 32.41 55.55
N PRO A 11 20.91 32.60 54.50
CA PRO A 11 20.45 32.70 53.10
C PRO A 11 21.43 32.31 51.94
N ALA A 12 20.85 32.37 50.74
CA ALA A 12 21.42 32.70 49.41
C ALA A 12 22.13 31.57 48.63
N ARG A 13 21.94 31.39 47.31
CA ARG A 13 21.66 32.36 46.22
C ARG A 13 21.36 31.65 44.87
N GLN A 14 20.34 32.14 44.14
CA GLN A 14 20.10 32.15 42.66
C GLN A 14 20.07 30.81 41.89
N ALA A 15 19.15 30.53 40.95
CA ALA A 15 18.43 31.34 39.97
C ALA A 15 16.99 30.78 39.81
N ASN A 16 15.90 31.54 39.79
CA ASN A 16 15.41 32.57 38.85
C ASN A 16 14.87 32.02 37.52
N TYR A 17 13.58 32.32 37.28
CA TYR A 17 12.76 32.17 36.06
C TYR A 17 12.22 30.76 35.74
N SER A 18 10.94 30.48 35.48
CA SER A 18 9.68 31.23 35.47
C SER A 18 8.54 30.19 35.41
N ALA A 19 7.44 30.43 36.14
CA ALA A 19 6.18 29.74 35.90
C ALA A 19 5.53 30.26 34.60
N PRO A 20 4.58 29.51 34.02
CA PRO A 20 3.36 30.18 33.58
C PRO A 20 2.09 29.52 34.13
N SER A 21 1.22 30.38 34.67
CA SER A 21 -0.18 30.13 35.04
C SER A 21 -1.06 29.80 33.81
N PRO A 22 -2.25 29.19 34.02
CA PRO A 22 -2.98 28.48 32.98
C PRO A 22 -4.02 29.32 32.21
N ALA A 23 -4.54 28.70 31.13
CA ALA A 23 -5.79 28.98 30.41
C ALA A 23 -5.86 30.24 29.52
N ARG A 24 -5.58 30.04 28.23
CA ARG A 24 -6.26 30.77 27.15
C ARG A 24 -6.96 29.72 26.26
N GLN A 25 -8.21 29.43 26.58
CA GLN A 25 -9.11 28.69 25.68
C GLN A 25 -9.32 29.56 24.44
N SER A 26 -8.67 29.20 23.34
CA SER A 26 -9.04 29.65 22.00
C SER A 26 -9.95 28.59 21.42
N SER A 27 -11.24 28.91 21.32
CA SER A 27 -12.22 28.09 20.60
C SER A 27 -11.76 27.93 19.15
N PRO A 28 -11.62 26.69 18.62
CA PRO A 28 -11.46 26.53 17.20
C PRO A 28 -12.76 26.94 16.52
N THR A 29 -12.66 27.81 15.52
CA THR A 29 -13.73 28.08 14.55
C THR A 29 -14.29 26.74 14.07
N PRO A 30 -15.62 26.51 14.03
CA PRO A 30 -16.14 25.30 13.44
C PRO A 30 -15.73 25.32 11.97
N VAL A 31 -14.80 24.46 11.60
CA VAL A 31 -14.55 24.13 10.20
C VAL A 31 -15.85 23.47 9.76
N THR A 32 -16.66 24.20 8.99
CA THR A 32 -17.71 23.60 8.17
C THR A 32 -17.03 22.45 7.45
N ALA A 33 -17.40 21.22 7.81
CA ALA A 33 -16.97 20.06 7.06
C ALA A 33 -17.42 20.31 5.63
N ASP A 34 -16.46 20.63 4.76
CA ASP A 34 -16.68 20.61 3.32
C ASP A 34 -17.30 19.24 3.05
N ALA A 35 -18.51 19.24 2.50
CA ALA A 35 -19.20 18.01 2.18
C ALA A 35 -18.21 17.14 1.39
N PRO A 36 -18.10 15.82 1.64
CA PRO A 36 -17.29 14.98 0.79
C PRO A 36 -17.78 15.25 -0.64
N SER A 37 -16.91 15.81 -1.48
CA SER A 37 -17.25 16.08 -2.86
C SER A 37 -17.61 14.73 -3.46
N THR A 38 -18.91 14.47 -3.61
CA THR A 38 -19.41 13.33 -4.37
C THR A 38 -19.22 13.66 -5.84
N ASP A 39 -17.97 13.88 -6.23
CA ASP A 39 -17.57 14.13 -7.61
C ASP A 39 -17.72 12.81 -8.33
N THR A 40 -18.92 12.59 -8.87
CA THR A 40 -19.20 11.44 -9.72
C THR A 40 -18.28 11.61 -10.94
N PRO A 41 -17.32 10.70 -11.17
CA PRO A 41 -16.32 10.89 -12.21
C PRO A 41 -16.99 11.07 -13.57
N SER A 42 -16.45 11.98 -14.38
CA SER A 42 -16.98 12.16 -15.74
C SER A 42 -16.83 10.87 -16.54
N GLN A 43 -17.66 10.69 -17.57
CA GLN A 43 -17.64 9.48 -18.40
C GLN A 43 -16.24 9.24 -19.02
N ASP A 44 -15.56 10.30 -19.46
CA ASP A 44 -14.17 10.22 -19.97
C ASP A 44 -13.15 9.84 -18.89
N GLN A 45 -13.38 10.24 -17.64
CA GLN A 45 -12.52 9.83 -16.52
C GLN A 45 -12.73 8.36 -16.19
N LEU A 46 -13.99 7.91 -16.13
CA LEU A 46 -14.34 6.51 -15.91
C LEU A 46 -13.76 5.62 -17.02
N GLN A 47 -13.87 6.02 -18.28
CA GLN A 47 -13.35 5.24 -19.40
C GLN A 47 -11.82 5.12 -19.35
N ARG A 48 -11.11 6.22 -19.05
CA ARG A 48 -9.65 6.17 -18.83
C ARG A 48 -9.29 5.25 -17.67
N TYR A 49 -10.05 5.30 -16.59
CA TYR A 49 -9.84 4.46 -15.42
C TYR A 49 -9.98 2.97 -15.76
N LEU A 50 -11.07 2.60 -16.43
CA LEU A 50 -11.32 1.22 -16.87
C LEU A 50 -10.24 0.71 -17.82
N SER A 51 -9.74 1.56 -18.73
CA SER A 51 -8.61 1.20 -19.59
C SER A 51 -7.34 0.88 -18.78
N VAL A 52 -7.03 1.68 -17.77
CA VAL A 52 -5.86 1.45 -16.89
C VAL A 52 -6.04 0.17 -16.05
N LEU A 53 -7.25 -0.07 -15.55
CA LEU A 53 -7.57 -1.32 -14.83
C LEU A 53 -7.38 -2.54 -15.74
N GLY A 54 -7.93 -2.51 -16.95
CA GLY A 54 -7.77 -3.60 -17.93
C GLY A 54 -6.30 -3.87 -18.25
N GLU A 55 -5.46 -2.83 -18.28
CA GLU A 55 -4.02 -2.96 -18.49
C GLU A 55 -3.33 -3.68 -17.32
N TYR A 56 -3.70 -3.40 -16.07
CA TYR A 56 -3.17 -4.16 -14.92
C TYR A 56 -3.59 -5.63 -14.95
N ILE A 57 -4.84 -5.92 -15.34
CA ILE A 57 -5.34 -7.30 -15.50
C ILE A 57 -4.51 -8.02 -16.56
N ARG A 58 -4.31 -7.38 -17.73
CA ARG A 58 -3.51 -7.92 -18.84
C ARG A 58 -2.08 -8.24 -18.39
N GLN A 59 -1.39 -7.30 -17.75
CA GLN A 59 -0.02 -7.49 -17.28
C GLN A 59 0.08 -8.62 -16.24
N ALA A 60 -0.87 -8.69 -15.30
CA ALA A 60 -0.89 -9.77 -14.31
C ALA A 60 -1.02 -11.16 -14.97
N ARG A 61 -1.89 -11.29 -15.99
CA ARG A 61 -2.03 -12.52 -16.78
C ARG A 61 -0.74 -12.88 -17.53
N GLU A 62 -0.09 -11.89 -18.15
CA GLU A 62 1.17 -12.11 -18.88
C GLU A 62 2.28 -12.58 -17.95
N HIS A 63 2.40 -12.00 -16.76
CA HIS A 63 3.38 -12.45 -15.78
C HIS A 63 3.10 -13.86 -15.29
N ALA A 64 1.83 -14.18 -15.02
CA ALA A 64 1.44 -15.51 -14.57
C ALA A 64 1.67 -16.58 -15.65
N GLN A 65 1.32 -16.30 -16.91
CA GLN A 65 1.58 -17.19 -18.04
C GLN A 65 3.08 -17.41 -18.24
N THR A 66 3.89 -16.34 -18.18
CA THR A 66 5.34 -16.44 -18.32
C THR A 66 5.95 -17.32 -17.23
N LEU A 67 5.49 -17.17 -15.98
CA LEU A 67 5.92 -18.01 -14.86
C LEU A 67 5.56 -19.49 -15.08
N HIS A 68 4.32 -19.74 -15.51
CA HIS A 68 3.82 -21.09 -15.78
C HIS A 68 4.60 -21.79 -16.91
N ASP A 69 4.83 -21.08 -18.02
CA ASP A 69 5.50 -21.65 -19.20
C ASP A 69 7.01 -21.87 -18.98
N SER A 70 7.65 -20.97 -18.22
CA SER A 70 9.11 -20.94 -18.10
C SER A 70 9.63 -21.81 -16.95
N TYR A 71 8.80 -22.10 -15.95
CA TYR A 71 9.24 -22.76 -14.72
C TYR A 71 8.28 -23.89 -14.33
N THR A 72 8.81 -25.11 -14.30
CA THR A 72 8.07 -26.30 -13.85
C THR A 72 7.94 -26.28 -12.33
N ASN A 73 6.91 -25.59 -11.82
CA ASN A 73 6.62 -25.44 -10.40
C ASN A 73 5.11 -25.36 -10.18
N GLU A 74 4.56 -26.24 -9.34
CA GLU A 74 3.14 -26.32 -8.98
C GLU A 74 2.59 -24.99 -8.45
N VAL A 75 3.42 -24.20 -7.75
CA VAL A 75 3.01 -22.87 -7.26
C VAL A 75 2.66 -21.92 -8.41
N TYR A 76 3.39 -21.99 -9.53
CA TYR A 76 3.13 -21.13 -10.69
C TYR A 76 1.95 -21.60 -11.53
N GLU A 77 1.69 -22.90 -11.54
CA GLU A 77 0.45 -23.45 -12.10
C GLU A 77 -0.77 -22.95 -11.33
N LEU A 78 -0.78 -23.12 -10.00
CA LEU A 78 -1.88 -22.63 -9.15
C LEU A 78 -2.04 -21.11 -9.22
N TRP A 79 -0.94 -20.37 -9.28
CA TRP A 79 -0.98 -18.91 -9.47
C TRP A 79 -1.60 -18.53 -10.82
N HIS A 80 -1.20 -19.22 -11.90
CA HIS A 80 -1.74 -18.98 -13.24
C HIS A 80 -3.25 -19.27 -13.31
N GLU A 81 -3.71 -20.36 -12.72
CA GLU A 81 -5.13 -20.67 -12.60
C GLU A 81 -5.89 -19.60 -11.81
N HIS A 82 -5.34 -19.19 -10.65
CA HIS A 82 -5.93 -18.16 -9.81
C HIS A 82 -6.10 -16.83 -10.56
N ILE A 83 -5.05 -16.38 -11.26
CA ILE A 83 -5.08 -15.15 -12.06
C ILE A 83 -6.06 -15.26 -13.21
N THR A 84 -6.09 -16.39 -13.92
CA THR A 84 -7.00 -16.61 -15.05
C THR A 84 -8.46 -16.58 -14.61
N TYR A 85 -8.82 -17.30 -13.55
CA TYR A 85 -10.18 -17.33 -13.04
C TYR A 85 -10.60 -15.97 -12.46
N SER A 86 -9.71 -15.34 -11.68
CA SER A 86 -9.99 -14.01 -11.10
C SER A 86 -10.18 -12.95 -12.18
N ALA A 87 -9.36 -12.96 -13.23
CA ALA A 87 -9.47 -12.02 -14.34
C ALA A 87 -10.81 -12.18 -15.06
N ALA A 88 -11.20 -13.41 -15.39
CA ALA A 88 -12.47 -13.67 -16.06
C ALA A 88 -13.69 -13.20 -15.24
N ALA A 89 -13.68 -13.44 -13.92
CA ALA A 89 -14.75 -13.01 -13.03
C ALA A 89 -14.82 -11.48 -12.89
N ASP A 90 -13.66 -10.83 -12.73
CA ASP A 90 -13.59 -9.38 -12.56
C ASP A 90 -13.89 -8.63 -13.88
N GLU A 91 -13.43 -9.14 -15.03
CA GLU A 91 -13.75 -8.60 -16.36
C GLU A 91 -15.25 -8.68 -16.65
N ALA A 92 -15.91 -9.80 -16.29
CA ALA A 92 -17.36 -9.92 -16.40
C ALA A 92 -18.09 -8.90 -15.50
N SER A 93 -17.58 -8.70 -14.28
CA SER A 93 -18.12 -7.71 -13.34
C SER A 93 -17.95 -6.28 -13.87
N ILE A 94 -16.80 -5.95 -14.47
CA ILE A 94 -16.54 -4.67 -15.13
C ILE A 94 -17.47 -4.47 -16.33
N ALA A 95 -17.62 -5.50 -17.18
CA ALA A 95 -18.48 -5.44 -18.37
C ALA A 95 -19.96 -5.27 -18.04
N SER A 96 -20.40 -5.72 -16.86
CA SER A 96 -21.78 -5.52 -16.39
C SER A 96 -22.12 -4.04 -16.15
N GLY A 97 -21.11 -3.20 -15.90
CA GLY A 97 -21.29 -1.77 -15.63
C GLY A 97 -22.01 -1.44 -14.32
N THR A 98 -22.26 -2.43 -13.45
CA THR A 98 -22.99 -2.22 -12.19
C THR A 98 -22.09 -1.85 -11.01
N LEU A 99 -20.76 -1.86 -11.21
CA LEU A 99 -19.80 -1.59 -10.15
C LEU A 99 -19.82 -0.13 -9.72
N SER A 100 -19.88 0.08 -8.42
CA SER A 100 -19.67 1.38 -7.79
C SER A 100 -18.21 1.84 -7.92
N ALA A 101 -17.97 3.14 -7.74
CA ALA A 101 -16.63 3.70 -7.74
C ALA A 101 -15.70 3.05 -6.69
N ALA A 102 -16.25 2.70 -5.52
CA ALA A 102 -15.50 2.04 -4.45
C ALA A 102 -15.09 0.60 -4.85
N GLU A 103 -15.97 -0.15 -5.50
CA GLU A 103 -15.67 -1.50 -6.01
C GLU A 103 -14.63 -1.45 -7.13
N LEU A 104 -14.70 -0.46 -8.02
CA LEU A 104 -13.69 -0.23 -9.05
C LEU A 104 -12.32 0.11 -8.44
N GLU A 105 -12.28 0.89 -7.36
CA GLU A 105 -11.05 1.19 -6.63
C GLU A 105 -10.45 -0.03 -5.94
N GLU A 106 -11.30 -0.87 -5.35
CA GLU A 106 -10.87 -2.13 -4.75
C GLU A 106 -10.30 -3.10 -5.79
N LEU A 107 -10.99 -3.27 -6.93
CA LEU A 107 -10.49 -4.07 -8.05
C LEU A 107 -9.13 -3.54 -8.55
N THR A 108 -8.99 -2.23 -8.67
CA THR A 108 -7.71 -1.65 -9.10
C THR A 108 -6.60 -1.92 -8.10
N ARG A 109 -6.85 -1.76 -6.80
CA ARG A 109 -5.86 -2.10 -5.77
C ARG A 109 -5.48 -3.58 -5.79
N LYS A 110 -6.47 -4.47 -6.00
CA LYS A 110 -6.25 -5.91 -6.17
C LYS A 110 -5.33 -6.17 -7.36
N TRP A 111 -5.66 -5.68 -8.55
CA TRP A 111 -4.89 -5.98 -9.77
C TRP A 111 -3.51 -5.34 -9.79
N VAL A 112 -3.34 -4.15 -9.19
CA VAL A 112 -2.02 -3.57 -8.98
C VAL A 112 -1.15 -4.46 -8.08
N ARG A 113 -1.72 -5.02 -7.00
CA ARG A 113 -0.99 -5.94 -6.12
C ARG A 113 -0.58 -7.20 -6.88
N LEU A 114 -1.53 -7.86 -7.55
CA LEU A 114 -1.28 -9.10 -8.28
C LEU A 114 -0.25 -8.92 -9.42
N MET A 115 -0.31 -7.81 -10.15
CA MET A 115 0.70 -7.47 -11.16
C MET A 115 2.09 -7.32 -10.54
N ARG A 116 2.21 -6.62 -9.40
CA ARG A 116 3.49 -6.44 -8.70
C ARG A 116 4.04 -7.77 -8.20
N GLU A 117 3.20 -8.60 -7.59
CA GLU A 117 3.58 -9.94 -7.13
C GLU A 117 4.10 -10.79 -8.30
N GLY A 118 3.38 -10.84 -9.43
CA GLY A 118 3.83 -11.57 -10.62
C GLY A 118 5.18 -11.06 -11.16
N ARG A 119 5.39 -9.74 -11.20
CA ARG A 119 6.67 -9.16 -11.61
C ARG A 119 7.80 -9.49 -10.64
N ASP A 120 7.54 -9.43 -9.34
CA ASP A 120 8.54 -9.70 -8.31
C ASP A 120 8.94 -11.18 -8.31
N MET A 121 7.98 -12.08 -8.53
CA MET A 121 8.22 -13.52 -8.75
C MET A 121 9.08 -13.76 -10.00
N LEU A 122 8.76 -13.13 -11.14
CA LEU A 122 9.57 -13.24 -12.36
C LEU A 122 11.00 -12.75 -12.14
N ARG A 123 11.18 -11.64 -11.42
CA ARG A 123 12.50 -11.10 -11.08
C ARG A 123 13.28 -12.06 -10.20
N HIS A 124 12.62 -12.69 -9.24
CA HIS A 124 13.24 -13.68 -8.36
C HIS A 124 13.76 -14.86 -9.16
N GLU A 125 12.94 -15.43 -10.03
CA GLU A 125 13.33 -16.57 -10.86
C GLU A 125 14.45 -16.21 -11.85
N THR A 126 14.38 -15.01 -12.45
CA THR A 126 15.46 -14.51 -13.32
C THR A 126 16.78 -14.40 -12.57
N THR A 127 16.74 -13.97 -11.30
CA THR A 127 17.93 -13.88 -10.44
C THR A 127 18.50 -15.25 -10.13
N ILE A 128 17.65 -16.23 -9.78
CA ILE A 128 18.06 -17.62 -9.55
C ILE A 128 18.70 -18.22 -10.82
N ALA A 129 18.08 -17.99 -11.98
CA ALA A 129 18.61 -18.47 -13.25
C ALA A 129 19.99 -17.87 -13.57
N ALA A 130 20.17 -16.56 -13.32
CA ALA A 130 21.45 -15.88 -13.49
C ALA A 130 22.53 -16.43 -12.54
N ASP A 131 22.21 -16.64 -11.26
CA ASP A 131 23.13 -17.21 -10.28
C ASP A 131 23.55 -18.64 -10.67
N ARG A 132 22.61 -19.46 -11.19
CA ARG A 132 22.92 -20.80 -11.71
C ARG A 132 23.87 -20.77 -12.89
N ALA A 133 23.71 -19.82 -13.81
CA ALA A 133 24.60 -19.67 -14.96
C ALA A 133 26.03 -19.30 -14.52
N ILE A 134 26.18 -18.37 -13.57
CA ILE A 134 27.48 -17.97 -13.02
C ILE A 134 28.20 -19.16 -12.36
N VAL A 135 27.47 -20.03 -11.64
CA VAL A 135 28.05 -21.24 -11.05
C VAL A 135 28.50 -22.23 -12.13
N GLN A 136 27.75 -22.36 -13.23
CA GLN A 136 28.11 -23.25 -14.34
C GLN A 136 29.32 -22.75 -15.14
N ASP A 137 29.44 -21.43 -15.35
CA ASP A 137 30.58 -20.80 -16.03
C ASP A 137 31.83 -20.71 -15.13
N GLY A 138 31.66 -20.72 -13.80
CA GLY A 138 32.73 -20.59 -12.82
C GLY A 138 33.46 -21.88 -12.43
N PHE A 139 33.04 -23.04 -12.94
CA PHE A 139 33.74 -24.32 -12.75
C PHE A 139 34.62 -24.61 -13.98
N PRO A 140 35.94 -24.35 -13.94
CA PRO A 140 36.83 -24.93 -14.93
C PRO A 140 36.85 -26.45 -14.71
N LEU A 141 36.39 -27.20 -15.71
CA LEU A 141 36.77 -28.60 -15.88
C LEU A 141 38.25 -28.63 -16.26
N ASN A 142 39.15 -28.67 -15.27
CA ASN A 142 40.51 -29.20 -15.39
C ASN A 142 41.13 -29.48 -14.03
#